data_AF-A0A7W1BB45-F1
#
_entry.id   AF-A0A7W1BB45-F1
#
_cell.length_a   1.000
_cell.length_b   1.000
_cell.length_c   1.000
_cell.angle_alpha   90.00
_cell.angle_beta   90.00
_cell.angle_gamma   90.00
#
_symmetry.space_group_name_H-M   'P 1'
#
loop_
_entity.id
_entity.type
_entity.pdbx_description
1 polymer ?
#
loop_
_entity_poly.entity_id
_entity_poly.type
_entity_poly.pdbx_seq_one_letter_code
_entity_poly.pdbx_strand_id
1 'polypeptide(L)'
;LGIRCLQIPIGDAFIAFKAQFKKVFAGLPEDATEENMQSRLRGMILMALSNKFGHLLLTTGNKSELAVGYCTIYGDMAGGLAVISDVPKTLVYQLARWINSDKSRAGREHEIIPTTTIEKPPSAELKPGQVDQDSLPPYDVLDQILQLYVEENLSGDDIIARGFEEKTVRWVQRRVDLNEYKRAQAAPGLKVTTRAFGVGRRMPIAQQYIDAEPFAKINCDSSGRRDPTAGPDSATRKESASPWVKQSRSTPAADPAHPTLPSENPAPSP
;
A
#
# COMPACT_ATOMS: atom_id res chain seq x y z
N LEU A 1 -3.30 -22.74 -14.39
CA LEU A 1 -1.95 -22.49 -13.82
C LEU A 1 -1.42 -23.59 -12.90
N GLY A 2 -2.25 -24.48 -12.35
CA GLY A 2 -1.77 -25.56 -11.46
C GLY A 2 -1.29 -25.07 -10.09
N ILE A 3 -1.63 -23.83 -9.72
CA ILE A 3 -1.27 -23.20 -8.45
C ILE A 3 -2.36 -23.54 -7.43
N ARG A 4 -1.96 -23.79 -6.18
CA ARG A 4 -2.89 -23.99 -5.07
C ARG A 4 -3.74 -22.72 -4.86
N CYS A 5 -5.06 -22.87 -4.93
CA CYS A 5 -6.01 -21.80 -4.64
C CYS A 5 -6.63 -22.00 -3.25
N LEU A 6 -6.63 -20.95 -2.43
CA LEU A 6 -7.26 -20.94 -1.12
C LEU A 6 -8.28 -19.80 -1.08
N GLN A 7 -9.45 -20.06 -0.52
CA GLN A 7 -10.49 -19.05 -0.32
C GLN A 7 -10.68 -18.82 1.18
N ILE A 8 -10.40 -17.60 1.64
CA ILE A 8 -10.58 -17.19 3.04
C ILE A 8 -11.51 -15.98 3.04
N PRO A 9 -12.79 -16.14 3.42
CA PRO A 9 -13.74 -15.02 3.51
C PRO A 9 -13.33 -14.01 4.58
N ILE A 10 -13.56 -12.72 4.32
CA ILE A 10 -13.30 -11.63 5.29
C ILE A 10 -14.57 -11.10 5.97
N GLY A 11 -15.75 -11.58 5.57
CA GLY A 11 -17.04 -10.99 5.96
C GLY A 11 -17.22 -10.88 7.48
N ASP A 12 -17.06 -11.99 8.19
CA ASP A 12 -17.23 -12.03 9.65
C ASP A 12 -16.17 -11.17 10.37
N ALA A 13 -14.92 -11.23 9.91
CA ALA A 13 -13.83 -10.41 10.45
C ALA A 13 -14.10 -8.92 10.25
N PHE A 14 -14.63 -8.54 9.08
CA PHE A 14 -14.99 -7.16 8.77
C PHE A 14 -16.16 -6.66 9.63
N ILE A 15 -17.22 -7.47 9.79
CA ILE A 15 -18.35 -7.14 10.68
C ILE A 15 -17.86 -6.91 12.11
N ALA A 16 -17.04 -7.84 12.63
CA ALA A 16 -16.51 -7.75 13.97
C ALA A 16 -15.60 -6.53 14.16
N PHE A 17 -14.75 -6.23 13.18
CA PHE A 17 -13.84 -5.08 13.24
C PHE A 17 -14.60 -3.75 13.15
N LYS A 18 -15.53 -3.63 12.20
CA LYS A 18 -16.36 -2.43 12.02
C LYS A 18 -17.23 -2.13 13.25
N ALA A 19 -17.75 -3.16 13.91
CA ALA A 19 -18.57 -3.00 15.12
C ALA A 19 -17.82 -2.26 16.26
N GLN A 20 -16.49 -2.36 16.33
CA GLN A 20 -15.69 -1.66 17.34
C GLN A 20 -15.73 -0.13 17.18
N PHE A 21 -15.98 0.36 15.96
CA PHE A 21 -16.04 1.79 15.65
C PHE A 21 -17.46 2.38 15.70
N LYS A 22 -18.49 1.56 15.96
CA LYS A 22 -19.90 1.98 15.90
C LYS A 22 -20.22 3.26 16.69
N LYS A 23 -19.63 3.41 17.88
CA LYS A 23 -19.83 4.62 18.72
C LYS A 23 -19.03 5.81 18.20
N VAL A 24 -17.81 5.59 17.73
CA VAL A 24 -16.89 6.65 17.30
C VAL A 24 -17.32 7.24 15.96
N PHE A 25 -17.85 6.42 15.06
CA PHE A 25 -18.33 6.84 13.74
C PHE A 25 -19.84 7.13 13.72
N ALA A 26 -20.48 7.21 14.89
CA ALA A 26 -21.92 7.40 14.98
C ALA A 26 -22.34 8.71 14.26
N GLY A 27 -23.30 8.58 13.33
CA GLY A 27 -23.84 9.71 12.57
C GLY A 27 -23.00 10.14 11.35
N LEU A 28 -21.87 9.47 11.07
CA LEU A 28 -21.09 9.69 9.86
C LEU A 28 -21.47 8.66 8.78
N PRO A 29 -21.56 9.07 7.50
CA PRO A 29 -21.75 8.13 6.40
C PRO A 29 -20.50 7.28 6.19
N GLU A 30 -20.68 6.06 5.67
CA GLU A 30 -19.55 5.24 5.24
C GLU A 30 -18.83 5.87 4.05
N ASP A 31 -17.50 5.80 4.08
CA ASP A 31 -16.65 6.37 3.05
C ASP A 31 -15.48 5.42 2.71
N ALA A 32 -14.37 5.94 2.19
CA ALA A 32 -13.19 5.15 1.90
C ALA A 32 -12.63 4.45 3.15
N THR A 33 -13.00 4.88 4.36
CA THR A 33 -12.59 4.29 5.63
C THR A 33 -12.97 2.82 5.72
N GLU A 34 -14.25 2.48 5.53
CA GLU A 34 -14.74 1.09 5.58
C GLU A 34 -14.19 0.23 4.45
N GLU A 35 -14.01 0.79 3.25
CA GLU A 35 -13.36 0.12 2.12
C GLU A 35 -11.89 -0.22 2.45
N ASN A 36 -11.16 0.75 3.01
CA ASN A 36 -9.78 0.57 3.45
C ASN A 36 -9.65 -0.43 4.60
N MET A 37 -10.65 -0.55 5.49
CA MET A 37 -10.67 -1.60 6.53
C MET A 37 -10.67 -3.00 5.89
N GLN A 38 -11.50 -3.22 4.87
CA GLN A 38 -11.54 -4.50 4.16
C GLN A 38 -10.19 -4.80 3.47
N SER A 39 -9.59 -3.81 2.81
CA SER A 39 -8.27 -3.97 2.18
C SER A 39 -7.19 -4.34 3.19
N ARG A 40 -7.16 -3.71 4.37
CA ARG A 40 -6.23 -4.04 5.47
C ARG A 40 -6.44 -5.43 6.05
N LEU A 41 -7.69 -5.87 6.20
CA LEU A 41 -7.97 -7.24 6.64
C LEU A 41 -7.42 -8.29 5.66
N ARG A 42 -7.54 -8.05 4.35
CA ARG A 42 -6.92 -8.92 3.33
C ARG A 42 -5.40 -8.95 3.48
N GLY A 43 -4.77 -7.79 3.66
CA GLY A 43 -3.33 -7.67 3.91
C GLY A 43 -2.90 -8.48 5.15
N MET A 44 -3.63 -8.38 6.26
CA MET A 44 -3.36 -9.15 7.49
C MET A 44 -3.43 -10.66 7.26
N ILE A 45 -4.44 -11.15 6.53
CA ILE A 45 -4.57 -12.58 6.24
C ILE A 45 -3.40 -13.07 5.39
N LEU A 46 -3.05 -12.34 4.32
CA LEU A 46 -1.96 -12.71 3.44
C LEU A 46 -0.60 -12.69 4.15
N MET A 47 -0.37 -11.71 5.03
CA MET A 47 0.83 -11.67 5.87
C MET A 47 0.85 -12.79 6.91
N ALA A 48 -0.29 -13.19 7.47
CA ALA A 48 -0.36 -14.34 8.37
C ALA A 48 0.01 -15.65 7.67
N LEU A 49 -0.44 -15.84 6.42
CA LEU A 49 -0.04 -16.97 5.58
C LEU A 49 1.47 -16.93 5.28
N SER A 50 1.98 -15.76 4.88
CA SER A 50 3.42 -15.54 4.64
C SER A 50 4.25 -15.93 5.88
N ASN A 51 3.88 -15.44 7.07
CA ASN A 51 4.56 -15.77 8.32
C ASN A 51 4.48 -17.26 8.68
N LYS A 52 3.34 -17.90 8.41
CA LYS A 52 3.13 -19.32 8.76
C LYS A 52 3.92 -20.26 7.87
N PHE A 53 4.04 -19.94 6.58
CA PHE A 53 4.59 -20.82 5.56
C PHE A 53 5.94 -20.35 4.98
N GLY A 54 6.45 -19.19 5.41
CA GLY A 54 7.72 -18.63 4.93
C GLY A 54 7.69 -18.14 3.48
N HIS A 55 6.50 -17.82 2.94
CA HIS A 55 6.35 -17.37 1.56
C HIS A 55 6.56 -15.86 1.44
N LEU A 56 7.16 -15.39 0.35
CA LEU A 56 7.20 -13.97 0.03
C LEU A 56 5.85 -13.51 -0.50
N LEU A 57 5.24 -12.51 0.14
CA LEU A 57 3.99 -11.92 -0.35
C LEU A 57 4.27 -10.95 -1.51
N LEU A 58 3.68 -11.21 -2.67
CA LEU A 58 3.77 -10.36 -3.85
C LEU A 58 2.58 -9.40 -3.88
N THR A 59 2.84 -8.09 -4.04
CA THR A 59 1.79 -7.09 -4.21
C THR A 59 1.50 -6.84 -5.69
N THR A 60 0.29 -6.39 -5.98
CA THR A 60 -0.25 -6.28 -7.35
C THR A 60 -0.59 -4.85 -7.76
N GLY A 61 -0.16 -3.84 -6.98
CA GLY A 61 -0.35 -2.43 -7.36
C GLY A 61 0.52 -2.06 -8.55
N ASN A 62 -0.06 -1.42 -9.56
CA ASN A 62 0.67 -0.95 -10.74
C ASN A 62 1.12 0.51 -10.62
N LYS A 63 1.92 0.98 -11.59
CA LYS A 63 2.51 2.32 -11.55
C LYS A 63 1.45 3.42 -11.49
N SER A 64 0.37 3.27 -12.24
CA SER A 64 -0.70 4.26 -12.36
C SER A 64 -1.44 4.44 -11.03
N GLU A 65 -1.80 3.31 -10.40
CA GLU A 65 -2.46 3.27 -9.09
C GLU A 65 -1.57 3.87 -7.98
N LEU A 66 -0.30 3.45 -7.93
CA LEU A 66 0.67 3.95 -6.95
C LEU A 66 0.98 5.45 -7.15
N ALA A 67 1.00 5.92 -8.39
CA ALA A 67 1.25 7.32 -8.69
C ALA A 67 0.20 8.23 -8.05
N VAL A 68 -1.08 7.97 -8.30
CA VAL A 68 -2.17 8.81 -7.78
C VAL A 68 -2.69 8.37 -6.40
N GLY A 69 -2.03 7.39 -5.79
CA GLY A 69 -2.37 6.86 -4.47
C GLY A 69 -3.74 6.18 -4.42
N TYR A 70 -4.15 5.54 -5.52
CA TYR A 70 -5.32 4.66 -5.59
C TYR A 70 -4.95 3.28 -5.02
N CYS A 71 -4.59 3.30 -3.73
CA CYS A 71 -4.07 2.16 -2.99
C CYS A 71 -4.24 2.39 -1.49
N THR A 72 -4.31 1.29 -0.75
CA THR A 72 -4.49 1.27 0.70
C THR A 72 -3.18 0.91 1.38
N ILE A 73 -2.62 1.84 2.14
CA ILE A 73 -1.44 1.53 2.99
C ILE A 73 -1.81 0.40 3.95
N TYR A 74 -0.95 -0.62 3.97
CA TYR A 74 -1.10 -1.86 4.74
C TYR A 74 -2.30 -2.73 4.33
N GLY A 75 -2.96 -2.40 3.22
CA GLY A 75 -3.93 -3.26 2.55
C GLY A 75 -3.30 -3.91 1.33
N ASP A 76 -3.76 -3.52 0.14
CA ASP A 76 -3.19 -3.93 -1.15
C ASP A 76 -1.67 -3.64 -1.30
N MET A 77 -1.14 -2.67 -0.55
CA MET A 77 0.30 -2.37 -0.52
C MET A 77 1.10 -3.31 0.39
N ALA A 78 0.45 -4.16 1.19
CA ALA A 78 1.14 -5.05 2.13
C ALA A 78 1.81 -6.22 1.39
N GLY A 79 3.15 -6.25 1.40
CA GLY A 79 3.92 -7.38 0.87
C GLY A 79 5.42 -7.11 0.90
N GLY A 80 6.18 -8.08 0.39
CA GLY A 80 7.65 -8.02 0.34
C GLY A 80 8.22 -7.64 -1.02
N LEU A 81 7.44 -7.76 -2.11
CA LEU A 81 7.86 -7.35 -3.45
C LEU A 81 6.66 -6.90 -4.28
N ALA A 82 6.75 -5.72 -4.90
CA ALA A 82 5.75 -5.16 -5.80
C ALA A 82 6.15 -5.41 -7.25
N VAL A 83 5.67 -6.53 -7.82
CA VAL A 83 6.19 -7.08 -9.08
C VAL A 83 5.91 -6.16 -10.27
N ILE A 84 4.77 -5.47 -10.27
CA ILE A 84 4.32 -4.62 -11.38
C ILE A 84 4.23 -3.14 -10.99
N SER A 85 4.89 -2.73 -9.91
CA SER A 85 4.80 -1.36 -9.36
C SER A 85 5.30 -0.27 -10.30
N ASP A 86 6.12 -0.61 -11.29
CA ASP A 86 6.63 0.33 -12.30
C ASP A 86 6.05 0.06 -13.69
N VAL A 87 5.01 -0.76 -13.80
CA VAL A 87 4.30 -1.02 -15.06
C VAL A 87 3.05 -0.12 -15.12
N PRO A 88 2.91 0.79 -16.09
CA PRO A 88 1.65 1.54 -16.29
C PRO A 88 0.48 0.62 -16.58
N LYS A 89 -0.76 1.00 -16.20
CA LYS A 89 -1.96 0.18 -16.38
C LYS A 89 -2.18 -0.20 -17.84
N THR A 90 -1.98 0.75 -18.75
CA THR A 90 -2.04 0.52 -20.20
C THR A 90 -1.06 -0.57 -20.64
N LEU A 91 0.16 -0.58 -20.08
CA LEU A 91 1.17 -1.61 -20.36
C LEU A 91 0.81 -2.97 -19.71
N VAL A 92 0.19 -2.99 -18.51
CA VAL A 92 -0.33 -4.24 -17.91
C VAL A 92 -1.30 -4.94 -18.87
N TYR A 93 -2.22 -4.17 -19.45
CA TYR A 93 -3.18 -4.64 -20.44
C TYR A 93 -2.51 -5.16 -21.73
N GLN A 94 -1.46 -4.49 -22.20
CA GLN A 94 -0.69 -4.93 -23.37
C GLN A 94 0.08 -6.22 -23.08
N LEU A 95 0.74 -6.30 -21.92
CA LEU A 95 1.48 -7.48 -21.47
C LEU A 95 0.56 -8.70 -21.33
N ALA A 96 -0.65 -8.53 -20.78
CA ALA A 96 -1.62 -9.61 -20.67
C ALA A 96 -2.01 -10.18 -22.05
N ARG A 97 -2.29 -9.30 -23.03
CA ARG A 97 -2.58 -9.71 -24.42
C ARG A 97 -1.39 -10.38 -25.08
N TRP A 98 -0.19 -9.85 -24.87
CA TRP A 98 1.03 -10.40 -25.42
C TRP A 98 1.35 -11.79 -24.84
N ILE A 99 1.18 -12.00 -23.53
CA ILE A 99 1.32 -13.31 -22.86
C ILE A 99 0.39 -14.33 -23.51
N ASN A 100 -0.87 -13.96 -23.78
CA ASN A 100 -1.83 -14.84 -24.44
C ASN A 100 -1.57 -15.05 -25.94
N SER A 101 -0.90 -14.10 -26.63
CA SER A 101 -0.63 -14.23 -28.07
C SER A 101 0.46 -15.26 -28.39
N ASP A 102 1.39 -15.50 -27.47
CA ASP A 102 2.50 -16.41 -27.69
C ASP A 102 2.16 -17.82 -27.18
N LYS A 103 1.59 -18.63 -28.09
CA LYS A 103 1.26 -20.04 -27.85
C LYS A 103 2.48 -20.94 -27.61
N SER A 104 3.71 -20.44 -27.80
CA SER A 104 4.95 -21.19 -27.59
C SER A 104 5.57 -20.99 -26.20
N ARG A 105 5.27 -19.88 -25.51
CA ARG A 105 5.86 -19.51 -24.21
C ARG A 105 5.40 -20.33 -23.02
N ALA A 106 4.32 -21.08 -23.19
CA ALA A 106 3.94 -22.14 -22.28
C ALA A 106 3.58 -23.32 -23.17
N GLY A 107 4.18 -24.49 -22.99
CA GLY A 107 3.81 -25.71 -23.74
C GLY A 107 2.37 -26.15 -23.44
N ARG A 108 1.38 -25.36 -23.84
CA ARG A 108 -0.03 -25.44 -23.47
C ARG A 108 -0.92 -24.90 -24.59
N GLU A 109 -2.04 -25.57 -24.79
CA GLU A 109 -3.00 -25.30 -25.87
C GLU A 109 -4.07 -24.25 -25.50
N HIS A 110 -3.94 -23.52 -24.39
CA HIS A 110 -5.02 -22.71 -23.78
C HIS A 110 -4.55 -21.32 -23.31
N GLU A 111 -5.48 -20.35 -23.23
CA GLU A 111 -5.23 -19.00 -22.68
C GLU A 111 -4.75 -19.04 -21.22
N ILE A 112 -3.80 -18.16 -20.86
CA ILE A 112 -3.21 -18.11 -19.51
C ILE A 112 -4.01 -17.15 -18.63
N ILE A 113 -4.28 -15.95 -19.16
CA ILE A 113 -5.07 -14.92 -18.50
C ILE A 113 -6.43 -14.92 -19.19
N PRO A 114 -7.53 -15.24 -18.50
CA PRO A 114 -8.84 -15.28 -19.13
C PRO A 114 -9.16 -13.97 -19.84
N THR A 115 -9.60 -14.05 -21.10
CA THR A 115 -9.95 -12.86 -21.90
C THR A 115 -11.00 -11.99 -21.21
N THR A 116 -11.93 -12.62 -20.47
CA THR A 116 -12.93 -11.93 -19.64
C THR A 116 -12.31 -11.05 -18.56
N THR A 117 -11.13 -11.39 -18.00
CA THR A 117 -10.42 -10.53 -17.04
C THR A 117 -9.80 -9.29 -17.71
N ILE A 118 -9.48 -9.37 -19.00
CA ILE A 118 -8.87 -8.29 -19.78
C ILE A 118 -9.93 -7.32 -20.29
N GLU A 119 -11.08 -7.84 -20.72
CA GLU A 119 -12.17 -7.07 -21.33
C GLU A 119 -13.17 -6.51 -20.31
N LYS A 120 -13.24 -7.10 -19.10
CA LYS A 120 -14.09 -6.56 -18.03
C LYS A 120 -13.66 -5.13 -17.71
N PRO A 121 -14.60 -4.17 -17.67
CA PRO A 121 -14.29 -2.82 -17.21
C PRO A 121 -13.66 -2.83 -15.81
N PRO A 122 -12.62 -2.02 -15.55
CA PRO A 122 -11.98 -1.96 -14.25
C PRO A 122 -13.00 -1.51 -13.18
N SER A 123 -13.16 -2.30 -12.12
CA SER A 123 -14.16 -2.12 -11.07
C SER A 123 -13.58 -2.56 -9.73
N ALA A 124 -13.54 -1.65 -8.76
CA ALA A 124 -13.25 -1.95 -7.38
C ALA A 124 -14.43 -2.71 -6.78
N GLU A 125 -14.25 -4.01 -6.54
CA GLU A 125 -15.28 -4.91 -6.01
C GLU A 125 -15.64 -4.64 -4.52
N LEU A 126 -15.46 -3.41 -4.03
CA LEU A 126 -15.67 -3.03 -2.62
C LEU A 126 -17.09 -2.50 -2.37
N LYS A 127 -17.80 -2.04 -3.41
CA LYS A 127 -19.24 -1.73 -3.38
C LYS A 127 -19.97 -2.31 -4.60
N PRO A 128 -21.22 -2.80 -4.46
CA PRO A 128 -22.02 -3.23 -5.60
C PRO A 128 -22.18 -2.10 -6.62
N GLY A 129 -21.67 -2.30 -7.84
CA GLY A 129 -21.79 -1.34 -8.95
C GLY A 129 -20.73 -0.25 -9.02
N GLN A 130 -19.69 -0.27 -8.16
CA GLN A 130 -18.58 0.69 -8.22
C GLN A 130 -17.66 0.38 -9.40
N VAL A 131 -17.38 1.38 -10.25
CA VAL A 131 -16.43 1.28 -11.36
C VAL A 131 -15.18 2.08 -10.97
N ASP A 132 -13.97 1.59 -11.26
CA ASP A 132 -12.73 2.34 -10.94
C ASP A 132 -12.71 3.74 -11.60
N GLN A 133 -13.48 3.88 -12.68
CA GLN A 133 -13.72 5.12 -13.43
C GLN A 133 -14.46 6.20 -12.64
N ASP A 134 -15.09 5.89 -11.50
CA ASP A 134 -15.81 6.90 -10.70
C ASP A 134 -14.86 7.90 -10.02
N SER A 135 -13.56 7.59 -9.93
CA SER A 135 -12.59 8.42 -9.21
C SER A 135 -11.28 8.70 -9.95
N LEU A 136 -11.01 8.00 -11.06
CA LEU A 136 -9.80 8.14 -11.85
C LEU A 136 -10.14 8.59 -13.28
N PRO A 137 -9.31 9.44 -13.92
CA PRO A 137 -9.36 9.63 -15.36
C PRO A 137 -9.17 8.30 -16.10
N PRO A 138 -9.63 8.17 -17.36
CA PRO A 138 -9.32 7.03 -18.21
C PRO A 138 -7.81 6.73 -18.21
N TYR A 139 -7.45 5.44 -18.10
CA TYR A 139 -6.05 5.03 -17.91
C TYR A 139 -5.13 5.43 -19.07
N ASP A 140 -5.65 5.52 -20.29
CA ASP A 140 -4.94 6.02 -21.46
C ASP A 140 -4.54 7.49 -21.29
N VAL A 141 -5.41 8.32 -20.73
CA VAL A 141 -5.13 9.73 -20.42
C VAL A 141 -4.23 9.85 -19.19
N LEU A 142 -4.55 9.11 -18.13
CA LEU A 142 -3.79 9.12 -16.87
C LEU A 142 -2.33 8.72 -17.10
N ASP A 143 -2.08 7.61 -17.81
CA ASP A 143 -0.73 7.10 -18.03
C ASP A 143 0.12 8.05 -18.88
N GLN A 144 -0.48 8.74 -19.86
CA GLN A 144 0.21 9.77 -20.64
C GLN A 144 0.61 10.97 -19.77
N ILE A 145 -0.30 11.48 -18.94
CA ILE A 145 0.01 12.58 -18.01
C ILE A 145 1.09 12.14 -17.02
N LEU A 146 1.01 10.93 -16.48
CA LEU A 146 2.01 10.39 -15.57
C LEU A 146 3.37 10.24 -16.22
N GLN A 147 3.45 9.78 -17.47
CA GLN A 147 4.70 9.73 -18.21
C GLN A 147 5.31 11.13 -18.34
N LEU A 148 4.54 12.12 -18.81
CA LEU A 148 5.02 13.48 -19.00
C LEU A 148 5.46 14.14 -17.67
N TYR A 149 4.67 13.95 -16.62
CA TYR A 149 4.92 14.57 -15.33
C TYR A 149 6.05 13.89 -14.53
N VAL A 150 6.02 12.56 -14.45
CA VAL A 150 6.94 11.78 -13.61
C VAL A 150 8.22 11.44 -14.36
N GLU A 151 8.11 10.91 -15.57
CA GLU A 151 9.24 10.40 -16.36
C GLU A 151 9.97 11.52 -17.08
N GLU A 152 9.25 12.39 -17.77
CA GLU A 152 9.82 13.48 -18.56
C GLU A 152 10.03 14.79 -17.76
N ASN A 153 9.54 14.85 -16.51
CA ASN A 153 9.73 15.97 -15.59
C ASN A 153 9.13 17.30 -16.05
N LEU A 154 8.05 17.25 -16.82
CA LEU A 154 7.41 18.46 -17.34
C LEU A 154 6.56 19.13 -16.26
N SER A 155 6.44 20.45 -16.34
CA SER A 155 5.52 21.18 -15.48
C SER A 155 4.06 20.89 -15.88
N GLY A 156 3.12 21.14 -14.96
CA GLY A 156 1.69 21.03 -15.30
C GLY A 156 1.31 21.93 -16.50
N ASP A 157 1.91 23.12 -16.60
CA ASP A 157 1.65 24.08 -17.68
C ASP A 157 2.16 23.55 -19.03
N ASP A 158 3.34 22.93 -19.04
CA ASP A 158 3.89 22.28 -20.24
C ASP A 158 3.03 21.11 -20.73
N ILE A 159 2.38 20.40 -19.81
CA ILE A 159 1.48 19.28 -20.13
C ILE A 159 0.16 19.83 -20.68
N ILE A 160 -0.37 20.92 -20.11
CA ILE A 160 -1.57 21.60 -20.61
C ILE A 160 -1.32 22.16 -22.01
N ALA A 161 -0.16 22.75 -22.26
CA ALA A 161 0.24 23.25 -23.57
C ALA A 161 0.35 22.15 -24.64
N ARG A 162 0.49 20.87 -24.23
CA ARG A 162 0.44 19.69 -25.13
C ARG A 162 -0.98 19.22 -25.44
N GLY A 163 -2.01 19.90 -24.94
CA GLY A 163 -3.43 19.64 -25.26
C GLY A 163 -4.17 18.79 -24.24
N PHE A 164 -3.58 18.48 -23.08
CA PHE A 164 -4.29 17.82 -21.99
C PHE A 164 -5.19 18.79 -21.23
N GLU A 165 -6.36 18.31 -20.79
CA GLU A 165 -7.31 19.11 -20.01
C GLU A 165 -6.69 19.56 -18.68
N GLU A 166 -6.69 20.88 -18.43
CA GLU A 166 -6.11 21.47 -17.21
C GLU A 166 -6.63 20.82 -15.93
N LYS A 167 -7.95 20.66 -15.80
CA LYS A 167 -8.56 20.06 -14.61
C LYS A 167 -7.96 18.68 -14.31
N THR A 168 -7.80 17.86 -15.34
CA THR A 168 -7.25 16.50 -15.22
C THR A 168 -5.76 16.54 -14.89
N VAL A 169 -4.97 17.39 -15.55
CA VAL A 169 -3.53 17.54 -15.28
C VAL A 169 -3.27 17.97 -13.84
N ARG A 170 -3.95 19.03 -13.37
CA ARG A 170 -3.82 19.54 -11.99
C ARG A 170 -4.23 18.50 -10.97
N TRP A 171 -5.30 17.75 -11.25
CA TRP A 171 -5.73 16.66 -10.39
C TRP A 171 -4.66 15.57 -10.27
N VAL A 172 -4.08 15.12 -11.39
CA VAL A 172 -3.02 14.08 -11.39
C VAL A 172 -1.79 14.59 -10.65
N GLN A 173 -1.30 15.78 -10.98
CA GLN A 173 -0.15 16.41 -10.32
C GLN A 173 -0.34 16.44 -8.80
N ARG A 174 -1.48 16.98 -8.35
CA ARG A 174 -1.81 17.08 -6.93
C ARG A 174 -1.82 15.72 -6.24
N ARG A 175 -2.43 14.71 -6.88
CA ARG A 175 -2.50 13.35 -6.34
C ARG A 175 -1.13 12.69 -6.30
N VAL A 176 -0.29 12.89 -7.31
CA VAL A 176 1.07 12.38 -7.30
C VAL A 176 1.78 12.89 -6.08
N ASP A 177 1.84 14.20 -5.88
CA ASP A 177 2.64 14.78 -4.82
C ASP A 177 2.11 14.49 -3.40
N LEU A 178 0.79 14.54 -3.19
CA LEU A 178 0.20 14.25 -1.86
C LEU A 178 0.34 12.78 -1.43
N ASN A 179 0.51 11.84 -2.38
CA ASN A 179 0.61 10.42 -2.05
C ASN A 179 2.06 9.91 -1.91
N GLU A 180 3.04 10.81 -1.80
CA GLU A 180 4.44 10.44 -1.55
C GLU A 180 4.60 9.60 -0.28
N TYR A 181 3.88 9.96 0.80
CA TYR A 181 3.92 9.21 2.06
C TYR A 181 3.43 7.76 1.91
N LYS A 182 2.50 7.48 0.99
CA LYS A 182 2.05 6.11 0.71
C LYS A 182 3.16 5.34 0.02
N ARG A 183 3.75 5.93 -1.02
CA ARG A 183 4.82 5.30 -1.82
C ARG A 183 6.08 5.04 -1.01
N ALA A 184 6.41 5.90 -0.06
CA ALA A 184 7.52 5.69 0.86
C ALA A 184 7.39 4.43 1.73
N GLN A 185 6.18 3.87 1.85
CA GLN A 185 5.85 2.67 2.61
C GLN A 185 5.50 1.48 1.72
N ALA A 186 5.56 1.63 0.39
CA ALA A 186 5.30 0.55 -0.53
C ALA A 186 6.41 -0.51 -0.45
N ALA A 187 6.05 -1.76 -0.75
CA ALA A 187 7.03 -2.81 -0.94
C ALA A 187 8.04 -2.44 -2.04
N PRO A 188 9.30 -2.92 -1.96
CA PRO A 188 10.28 -2.72 -3.02
C PRO A 188 9.73 -3.14 -4.39
N GLY A 189 9.97 -2.32 -5.41
CA GLY A 189 9.46 -2.51 -6.76
C GLY A 189 10.52 -2.92 -7.77
N LEU A 190 10.11 -3.58 -8.85
CA LEU A 190 10.97 -3.83 -10.02
C LEU A 190 10.88 -2.64 -10.98
N LYS A 191 12.04 -2.07 -11.35
CA LYS A 191 12.13 -0.93 -12.28
C LYS A 191 12.11 -1.42 -13.73
N VAL A 192 11.17 -0.90 -14.53
CA VAL A 192 11.08 -1.18 -15.98
C VAL A 192 11.04 0.10 -16.83
N THR A 193 10.77 1.25 -16.22
CA THR A 193 10.73 2.57 -16.87
C THR A 193 11.96 3.41 -16.54
N THR A 194 12.06 4.60 -17.15
CA THR A 194 13.18 5.52 -16.90
C THR A 194 13.17 6.04 -15.45
N ARG A 195 11.99 6.32 -14.90
CA ARG A 195 11.78 6.83 -13.54
C ARG A 195 10.67 6.08 -12.80
N ALA A 196 11.09 5.19 -11.91
CA ALA A 196 10.22 4.44 -11.01
C ALA A 196 9.96 5.18 -9.68
N PHE A 197 8.85 4.84 -9.04
CA PHE A 197 8.62 5.10 -7.62
C PHE A 197 9.32 3.99 -6.81
N GLY A 198 10.43 4.34 -6.14
CA GLY A 198 11.42 3.38 -5.62
C GLY A 198 12.80 4.01 -5.76
N VAL A 199 13.88 3.28 -6.08
CA VAL A 199 15.20 3.91 -6.29
C VAL A 199 15.33 4.68 -7.63
N GLY A 200 14.25 5.33 -8.07
CA GLY A 200 14.15 6.34 -9.12
C GLY A 200 13.84 7.73 -8.54
N ARG A 201 12.63 8.24 -8.76
CA ARG A 201 12.18 9.59 -8.33
C ARG A 201 12.27 9.74 -6.81
N ARG A 202 12.86 10.83 -6.33
CA ARG A 202 12.99 11.17 -4.90
C ARG A 202 12.34 12.52 -4.61
N MET A 203 11.31 12.52 -3.77
CA MET A 203 10.63 13.75 -3.34
C MET A 203 10.42 13.74 -1.82
N PRO A 204 10.38 14.92 -1.17
CA PRO A 204 10.11 14.99 0.25
C PRO A 204 8.67 14.61 0.56
N ILE A 205 8.47 13.87 1.65
CA ILE A 205 7.13 13.59 2.19
C ILE A 205 6.54 14.87 2.82
N ALA A 206 7.34 15.57 3.62
CA ALA A 206 6.94 16.84 4.24
C ALA A 206 7.19 17.97 3.25
N GLN A 207 6.11 18.56 2.73
CA GLN A 207 6.16 19.61 1.73
C GLN A 207 4.98 20.58 1.88
N GLN A 208 5.12 21.79 1.31
CA GLN A 208 4.07 22.82 1.27
C GLN A 208 3.99 23.51 -0.10
N TYR A 209 4.41 22.84 -1.17
CA TYR A 209 4.20 23.33 -2.53
C TYR A 209 2.79 23.00 -3.05
N ILE A 210 1.95 22.34 -2.24
CA ILE A 210 0.53 22.01 -2.52
C ILE A 210 -0.30 22.17 -1.24
N ASP A 211 -1.48 22.78 -1.36
CA ASP A 211 -2.46 22.86 -0.28
C ASP A 211 -3.18 21.53 -0.06
N ALA A 212 -3.18 21.03 1.19
CA ALA A 212 -3.91 19.82 1.59
C ALA A 212 -5.38 20.14 1.94
N GLU A 213 -6.30 19.22 1.60
CA GLU A 213 -7.70 19.32 2.05
C GLU A 213 -7.79 18.97 3.54
N PRO A 214 -8.65 19.65 4.34
CA PRO A 214 -8.79 19.37 5.76
C PRO A 214 -9.49 18.02 6.01
N PHE A 215 -8.97 17.23 6.97
CA PHE A 215 -9.64 16.02 7.46
C PHE A 215 -10.84 16.36 8.35
N ALA A 216 -11.85 15.48 8.36
CA ALA A 216 -12.95 15.56 9.31
C ALA A 216 -12.42 15.51 10.76
N LYS A 217 -12.79 16.51 11.55
CA LYS A 217 -12.35 16.59 12.95
C LYS A 217 -13.12 15.54 13.76
N ILE A 218 -12.41 14.74 14.54
CA ILE A 218 -13.04 13.99 15.62
C ILE A 218 -13.57 15.03 16.60
N ASN A 219 -14.88 15.01 16.84
CA ASN A 219 -15.48 15.78 17.92
C ASN A 219 -14.98 15.18 19.25
N CYS A 220 -13.82 15.61 19.71
CA CYS A 220 -13.46 15.49 21.10
C CYS A 220 -14.45 16.39 21.85
N ASP A 221 -15.45 15.81 22.48
CA ASP A 221 -16.25 16.52 23.45
C ASP A 221 -15.30 17.04 24.53
N SER A 222 -15.00 18.33 24.50
CA SER A 222 -14.20 19.02 25.49
C SER A 222 -14.99 19.28 26.77
N SER A 223 -16.08 18.54 27.03
CA SER A 223 -16.76 18.51 28.31
C SER A 223 -15.94 17.69 29.33
N GLY A 224 -14.80 18.26 29.73
CA GLY A 224 -14.19 17.97 31.03
C GLY A 224 -15.08 18.47 32.18
N ARG A 225 -16.35 18.06 32.24
CA ARG A 225 -17.16 18.20 33.45
C ARG A 225 -16.62 17.20 34.46
N ARG A 226 -15.79 17.71 35.36
CA ARG A 226 -15.66 17.10 36.69
C ARG A 226 -17.06 16.97 37.26
N ASP A 227 -17.43 15.75 37.59
CA ASP A 227 -18.60 15.46 38.41
C ASP A 227 -18.48 16.27 39.71
N PRO A 228 -19.39 17.22 40.01
CA PRO A 228 -19.31 18.04 41.21
C PRO A 228 -19.65 17.26 42.49
N THR A 229 -20.03 15.98 42.39
CA THR A 229 -20.42 15.17 43.55
C THR A 229 -19.29 14.33 44.15
N ALA A 230 -18.09 14.34 43.56
CA ALA A 230 -16.92 13.68 44.13
C ALA A 230 -16.31 14.55 45.25
N GLY A 231 -16.62 14.20 46.50
CA GLY A 231 -15.99 14.78 47.69
C GLY A 231 -14.46 14.57 47.73
N PRO A 232 -13.74 15.33 48.59
CA PRO A 232 -12.29 15.35 48.57
C PRO A 232 -11.73 14.15 49.34
N ASP A 233 -11.59 12.99 48.70
CA ASP A 233 -10.85 11.88 49.29
C ASP A 233 -9.45 11.72 48.68
N SER A 234 -8.50 12.12 49.52
CA SER A 234 -7.14 11.61 49.69
C SER A 234 -6.32 11.25 48.45
N ALA A 235 -5.33 12.10 48.20
CA ALA A 235 -4.12 11.76 47.48
C ALA A 235 -3.44 10.51 48.08
N THR A 236 -3.41 9.41 47.34
CA THR A 236 -2.24 8.52 47.24
C THR A 236 -2.26 7.82 45.87
N ARG A 237 -1.62 8.45 44.89
CA ARG A 237 -1.36 7.81 43.59
C ARG A 237 -0.24 6.78 43.78
N LYS A 238 -0.58 5.54 44.08
CA LYS A 238 0.35 4.42 43.86
C LYS A 238 0.48 4.24 42.36
N GLU A 239 1.65 4.57 41.82
CA GLU A 239 2.03 4.19 40.46
C GLU A 239 2.15 2.66 40.38
N SER A 240 1.11 1.99 39.89
CA SER A 240 1.22 0.62 39.39
C SER A 240 1.65 0.68 37.92
N ALA A 241 2.96 0.66 37.70
CA ALA A 241 3.51 0.43 36.37
C ALA A 241 3.08 -0.95 35.85
N SER A 242 2.50 -0.98 34.65
CA SER A 242 2.08 -2.19 33.95
C SER A 242 3.27 -3.16 33.72
N PRO A 243 3.12 -4.49 33.86
CA PRO A 243 4.26 -5.43 33.86
C PRO A 243 5.06 -5.52 32.56
N TRP A 244 4.56 -4.94 31.47
CA TRP A 244 5.10 -5.13 30.12
C TRP A 244 6.24 -4.15 29.73
N VAL A 245 6.60 -3.19 30.58
CA VAL A 245 7.59 -2.14 30.24
C VAL A 245 8.97 -2.34 30.91
N LYS A 246 9.20 -3.46 31.61
CA LYS A 246 10.46 -3.73 32.35
C LYS A 246 11.34 -4.85 31.78
N GLN A 247 11.31 -5.10 30.47
CA GLN A 247 12.25 -6.02 29.81
C GLN A 247 12.86 -5.41 28.55
N SER A 248 13.64 -4.34 28.70
CA SER A 248 14.61 -3.93 27.66
C SER A 248 15.65 -2.93 28.17
N ARG A 249 16.20 -3.10 29.37
CA ARG A 249 17.40 -2.36 29.80
C ARG A 249 18.29 -3.21 30.71
N SER A 250 19.20 -3.97 30.11
CA SER A 250 20.54 -4.25 30.66
C SER A 250 21.33 -5.16 29.72
N THR A 251 22.33 -4.60 29.06
CA THR A 251 23.53 -5.33 28.63
C THR A 251 24.66 -4.30 28.66
N PRO A 252 25.71 -4.48 29.49
CA PRO A 252 26.87 -3.62 29.44
C PRO A 252 27.75 -3.98 28.24
N ALA A 253 28.36 -2.96 27.65
CA ALA A 253 29.40 -3.09 26.63
C ALA A 253 30.61 -3.88 27.16
N ALA A 254 31.16 -4.73 26.31
CA ALA A 254 32.49 -5.33 26.49
C ALA A 254 33.27 -5.18 25.16
N ASP A 255 34.48 -4.64 25.29
CA ASP A 255 35.46 -4.36 24.23
C ASP A 255 36.02 -5.63 23.55
N PRO A 256 36.66 -5.51 22.36
CA PRO A 256 36.99 -6.63 21.50
C PRO A 256 38.35 -7.25 21.85
N ALA A 257 38.37 -8.55 22.12
CA ALA A 257 39.59 -9.36 22.17
C ALA A 257 39.42 -10.59 21.26
N HIS A 258 40.20 -10.63 20.17
CA HIS A 258 40.34 -11.77 19.28
C HIS A 258 40.93 -12.99 20.02
N PRO A 259 40.42 -14.20 19.75
CA PRO A 259 41.21 -15.42 19.85
C PRO A 259 41.54 -15.95 18.44
N THR A 260 42.82 -16.15 18.24
CA THR A 260 43.52 -16.79 17.12
C THR A 260 43.01 -18.21 16.83
N LEU A 261 42.77 -18.52 15.55
CA LEU A 261 42.63 -19.88 15.02
C LEU A 261 44.02 -20.53 14.87
N PRO A 262 44.23 -21.80 15.26
CA PRO A 262 45.38 -22.56 14.78
C PRO A 262 45.10 -23.19 13.41
N SER A 263 46.06 -22.99 12.51
CA SER A 263 46.15 -23.51 11.14
C SER A 263 46.73 -24.94 11.07
N GLU A 264 46.18 -25.76 10.15
CA GLU A 264 46.84 -26.79 9.30
C GLU A 264 47.50 -28.02 9.97
N ASN A 265 47.61 -29.25 9.44
CA ASN A 265 47.25 -30.05 8.24
C ASN A 265 47.82 -31.50 8.54
N PRO A 266 47.88 -32.51 7.64
CA PRO A 266 47.04 -32.93 6.50
C PRO A 266 46.69 -34.45 6.54
N ALA A 267 45.95 -34.93 5.54
CA ALA A 267 45.63 -36.33 5.25
C ALA A 267 46.83 -37.18 4.76
N PRO A 268 46.67 -38.51 4.67
CA PRO A 268 47.34 -39.29 3.63
C PRO A 268 46.36 -40.17 2.83
N SER A 269 46.48 -40.09 1.50
CA SER A 269 46.02 -41.12 0.54
C SER A 269 47.09 -42.23 0.42
N PRO A 270 46.72 -43.39 -0.12
CA PRO A 270 47.01 -43.69 -1.53
C PRO A 270 45.77 -43.98 -2.38
#